data_AF-Q3ZA82-F1
#
_entry.id   AF-Q3ZA82-F1
#
_cell.length_a   1.000
_cell.length_b   1.000
_cell.length_c   1.000
_cell.angle_alpha   90.00
_cell.angle_beta   90.00
_cell.angle_gamma   90.00
#
_symmetry.space_group_name_H-M   'P 1'
#
loop_
_entity.id
_entity.type
_entity.pdbx_description
1 polymer ?
#
loop_
_entity_poly.entity_id
_entity_poly.type
_entity_poly.pdbx_seq_one_letter_code
_entity_poly.pdbx_strand_id
1 'polypeptide(L)'
;MNSHDAGKVSMEDIARKARVSPTTIYNNFGGRKALVQGVVKKIIDDNIAQAKSIMAGSLPFPDKIQLILSNKNDMAGKMPEEILKKLVYMDDDVAALIQEIYQKEIQPMWQKLIADGKAEGYVDPSISEETAFIYLKIMRDGFNANAALFEPSKDKINLMMGLSRIMMYGFFKNDACPIPTRQNIQAKTG
;
A
#
# COMPACT_ATOMS: atom_id res chain seq x y z
N MET A 1 -27.02 -21.46 -23.30
CA MET A 1 -25.79 -20.67 -23.50
C MET A 1 -26.16 -19.21 -23.35
N ASN A 2 -25.87 -18.60 -22.19
CA ASN A 2 -26.16 -17.19 -21.93
C ASN A 2 -24.88 -16.37 -22.05
N SER A 3 -24.90 -15.42 -22.98
CA SER A 3 -23.80 -14.61 -23.48
C SER A 3 -23.50 -13.37 -22.60
N HIS A 4 -23.34 -13.55 -21.29
CA HIS A 4 -22.99 -12.45 -20.37
C HIS A 4 -21.63 -12.58 -19.67
N ASP A 5 -20.80 -13.57 -20.01
CA ASP A 5 -19.55 -13.86 -19.28
C ASP A 5 -18.27 -13.83 -20.12
N ALA A 6 -18.31 -13.25 -21.33
CA ALA A 6 -17.24 -13.32 -22.34
C ALA A 6 -15.88 -12.68 -21.92
N GLY A 7 -15.75 -12.16 -20.70
CA GLY A 7 -14.52 -11.58 -20.16
C GLY A 7 -14.04 -12.14 -18.80
N LYS A 8 -14.78 -13.06 -18.15
CA LYS A 8 -14.35 -13.63 -16.86
C LYS A 8 -13.69 -14.99 -17.07
N VAL A 9 -12.48 -15.14 -16.51
CA VAL A 9 -11.73 -16.42 -16.54
C VAL A 9 -12.53 -17.48 -15.79
N SER A 10 -13.02 -18.55 -16.42
CA SER A 10 -13.86 -19.57 -15.75
C SER A 10 -13.07 -20.46 -14.76
N MET A 11 -13.77 -21.20 -13.88
CA MET A 11 -13.13 -22.16 -12.96
C MET A 11 -12.45 -23.30 -13.74
N GLU A 12 -13.03 -23.65 -14.88
CA GLU A 12 -12.54 -24.62 -15.84
C GLU A 12 -11.24 -24.12 -16.51
N ASP A 13 -11.17 -22.84 -16.87
CA ASP A 13 -9.96 -22.22 -17.42
C ASP A 13 -8.83 -22.19 -16.39
N ILE A 14 -9.15 -21.90 -15.12
CA ILE A 14 -8.20 -21.92 -14.01
C ILE A 14 -7.66 -23.33 -13.81
N ALA A 15 -8.53 -24.34 -13.72
CA ALA A 15 -8.15 -25.73 -13.55
C ALA A 15 -7.25 -26.21 -14.70
N ARG A 16 -7.61 -25.89 -15.94
CA ARG A 16 -6.82 -26.21 -17.14
C ARG A 16 -5.44 -25.59 -17.08
N LYS A 17 -5.33 -24.31 -16.71
CA LYS A 17 -4.04 -23.60 -16.61
C LYS A 17 -3.17 -24.14 -15.46
N ALA A 18 -3.79 -24.50 -14.35
CA ALA A 18 -3.13 -25.11 -13.20
C ALA A 18 -2.82 -26.61 -13.39
N ARG A 19 -3.26 -27.23 -14.50
CA ARG A 19 -3.11 -28.66 -14.81
C ARG A 19 -3.71 -29.58 -13.73
N VAL A 20 -4.86 -29.19 -13.18
CA VAL A 20 -5.63 -29.97 -12.19
C VAL A 20 -7.08 -30.13 -12.64
N SER A 21 -7.82 -31.03 -11.99
CA SER A 21 -9.26 -31.17 -12.27
C SER A 21 -10.05 -29.98 -11.73
N PRO A 22 -11.18 -29.59 -12.36
CA PRO A 22 -12.09 -28.59 -11.79
C PRO A 22 -12.54 -28.96 -10.38
N THR A 23 -12.80 -30.25 -10.12
CA THR A 23 -13.14 -30.78 -8.79
C THR A 23 -12.03 -30.50 -7.76
N THR A 24 -10.76 -30.57 -8.15
CA THR A 24 -9.64 -30.22 -7.26
C THR A 24 -9.67 -28.74 -6.86
N ILE A 25 -9.96 -27.84 -7.79
CA ILE A 25 -10.11 -26.41 -7.46
C ILE A 25 -11.31 -26.20 -6.54
N TYR A 26 -12.46 -26.81 -6.83
CA TYR A 26 -13.66 -26.73 -5.99
C TYR A 26 -13.44 -27.29 -4.59
N ASN A 27 -12.73 -28.42 -4.45
CA ASN A 27 -12.46 -29.01 -3.13
C ASN A 27 -11.54 -28.13 -2.29
N ASN A 28 -10.57 -27.44 -2.89
CA ASN A 28 -9.64 -26.57 -2.17
C ASN A 28 -10.26 -25.21 -1.80
N PHE A 29 -11.13 -24.67 -2.65
CA PHE A 29 -11.60 -23.29 -2.50
C PHE A 29 -13.11 -23.15 -2.31
N GLY A 30 -13.91 -24.20 -2.46
CA GLY A 30 -15.37 -24.16 -2.29
C GLY A 30 -16.14 -23.40 -3.39
N GLY A 31 -15.44 -22.72 -4.30
CA GLY A 31 -16.03 -22.00 -5.43
C GLY A 31 -15.25 -20.74 -5.81
N ARG A 32 -15.72 -20.02 -6.84
CA ARG A 32 -15.03 -18.85 -7.39
C ARG A 32 -14.85 -17.72 -6.36
N LYS A 33 -15.89 -17.38 -5.58
CA LYS A 33 -15.81 -16.28 -4.60
C LYS A 33 -14.69 -16.51 -3.59
N ALA A 34 -14.62 -17.71 -3.02
CA ALA A 34 -13.62 -18.05 -2.01
C ALA A 34 -12.22 -18.25 -2.60
N LEU A 35 -12.09 -18.73 -3.85
CA LEU A 35 -10.81 -18.70 -4.59
C LEU A 35 -10.28 -17.27 -4.69
N VAL A 36 -11.11 -16.34 -5.14
CA VAL A 36 -10.75 -14.93 -5.34
C VAL A 36 -10.34 -14.27 -4.03
N GLN A 37 -11.09 -14.51 -2.95
CA GLN A 37 -10.71 -14.06 -1.60
C GLN A 37 -9.37 -14.65 -1.15
N GLY A 38 -9.12 -15.93 -1.41
CA GLY A 38 -7.85 -16.59 -1.10
C GLY A 38 -6.66 -15.97 -1.84
N VAL A 39 -6.85 -15.64 -3.13
CA VAL A 39 -5.83 -14.94 -3.93
C VAL A 39 -5.56 -13.53 -3.39
N VAL A 40 -6.61 -12.76 -3.08
CA VAL A 40 -6.48 -11.42 -2.48
C VAL A 40 -5.70 -11.50 -1.17
N LYS A 41 -6.05 -12.44 -0.28
CA LYS A 41 -5.34 -12.64 0.99
C LYS A 41 -3.87 -12.99 0.77
N LYS A 42 -3.57 -13.90 -0.15
CA LYS A 42 -2.19 -14.30 -0.47
C LYS A 42 -1.35 -13.12 -0.97
N ILE A 43 -1.92 -12.26 -1.83
CA ILE A 43 -1.25 -11.05 -2.31
C ILE A 43 -0.94 -10.12 -1.14
N ILE A 44 -1.88 -9.90 -0.22
CA ILE A 44 -1.67 -9.07 0.95
C ILE A 44 -0.57 -9.65 1.84
N ASP A 45 -0.62 -10.95 2.15
CA ASP A 45 0.37 -11.64 2.98
C ASP A 45 1.79 -11.53 2.37
N ASP A 46 1.91 -11.71 1.05
CA ASP A 46 3.19 -11.60 0.34
C ASP A 46 3.77 -10.18 0.40
N ASN A 47 2.91 -9.16 0.23
CA ASN A 47 3.32 -7.76 0.33
C ASN A 47 3.79 -7.41 1.75
N ILE A 48 3.13 -7.93 2.78
CA ILE A 48 3.55 -7.73 4.17
C ILE A 48 4.89 -8.42 4.43
N ALA A 49 5.05 -9.67 3.98
CA ALA A 49 6.30 -10.42 4.14
C ALA A 49 7.47 -9.70 3.46
N GLN A 50 7.25 -9.19 2.25
CA GLN A 50 8.26 -8.40 1.53
C GLN A 50 8.59 -7.10 2.27
N ALA A 51 7.59 -6.36 2.76
CA ALA A 51 7.81 -5.15 3.55
C ALA A 51 8.61 -5.45 4.82
N LYS A 52 8.27 -6.51 5.55
CA LYS A 52 9.03 -6.97 6.73
C LYS A 52 10.48 -7.30 6.39
N SER A 53 10.73 -7.94 5.25
CA SER A 53 12.09 -8.23 4.79
C SER A 53 12.89 -6.96 4.49
N ILE A 54 12.28 -5.96 3.86
CA ILE A 54 12.92 -4.65 3.61
C ILE A 54 13.24 -3.96 4.94
N MET A 55 12.28 -3.97 5.87
CA MET A 55 12.41 -3.36 7.19
C MET A 55 13.51 -4.00 8.05
N ALA A 56 13.65 -5.33 7.98
CA ALA A 56 14.69 -6.08 8.69
C ALA A 56 16.08 -5.96 8.04
N GLY A 57 16.15 -5.49 6.80
CA GLY A 57 17.41 -5.28 6.08
C GLY A 57 18.24 -4.12 6.63
N SER A 58 19.52 -4.12 6.27
CA SER A 58 20.51 -3.11 6.65
C SER A 58 20.49 -1.84 5.79
N LEU A 59 19.50 -1.71 4.90
CA LEU A 59 19.37 -0.53 4.04
C LEU A 59 19.06 0.71 4.89
N PRO A 60 19.61 1.88 4.52
CA PRO A 60 19.27 3.13 5.18
C PRO A 60 17.83 3.53 4.88
N PHE A 61 17.28 4.41 5.71
CA PHE A 61 15.89 4.87 5.64
C PHE A 61 15.43 5.29 4.24
N PRO A 62 16.16 6.13 3.47
CA PRO A 62 15.71 6.56 2.15
C PRO A 62 15.55 5.41 1.16
N ASP A 63 16.45 4.42 1.22
CA ASP A 63 16.44 3.27 0.32
C ASP A 63 15.28 2.32 0.66
N LYS A 64 14.99 2.13 1.95
CA LYS A 64 13.80 1.38 2.41
C LYS A 64 12.52 2.04 1.89
N ILE A 65 12.41 3.35 2.01
CA ILE A 65 11.26 4.12 1.51
C ILE A 65 11.15 3.99 -0.02
N GLN A 66 12.26 4.12 -0.74
CA GLN A 66 12.27 3.98 -2.19
C GLN A 66 11.76 2.60 -2.62
N LEU A 67 12.26 1.52 -2.01
CA LEU A 67 11.81 0.16 -2.33
C LEU A 67 10.32 -0.06 -2.04
N ILE A 68 9.82 0.44 -0.91
CA ILE A 68 8.41 0.33 -0.53
C ILE A 68 7.51 1.08 -1.54
N LEU A 69 7.95 2.25 -2.03
CA LEU A 69 7.20 3.05 -3.00
C LEU A 69 7.31 2.50 -4.44
N SER A 70 8.48 2.00 -4.84
CA SER A 70 8.73 1.47 -6.18
C SER A 70 8.04 0.14 -6.45
N ASN A 71 7.93 -0.75 -5.45
CA ASN A 71 7.27 -2.06 -5.61
C ASN A 71 5.78 -1.97 -5.98
N LYS A 72 5.11 -0.85 -5.67
CA LYS A 72 3.68 -0.68 -5.93
C LYS A 72 3.34 -0.39 -7.40
N ASN A 73 4.29 0.14 -8.17
CA ASN A 73 4.02 0.58 -9.54
C ASN A 73 4.06 -0.55 -10.58
N ASP A 74 4.73 -1.66 -10.29
CA ASP A 74 4.90 -2.76 -11.27
C ASP A 74 3.81 -3.84 -11.17
N MET A 75 3.07 -3.88 -10.06
CA MET A 75 2.04 -4.89 -9.80
C MET A 75 0.68 -4.59 -10.45
N ALA A 76 0.29 -3.31 -10.56
CA ALA A 76 -1.04 -2.93 -11.02
C ALA A 76 -1.30 -3.31 -12.49
N GLY A 77 -0.28 -3.28 -13.35
CA GLY A 77 -0.41 -3.58 -14.78
C GLY A 77 -0.54 -5.09 -15.12
N LYS A 78 -0.23 -5.99 -14.18
CA LYS A 78 -0.18 -7.45 -14.43
C LYS A 78 -1.31 -8.23 -13.75
N MET A 79 -2.14 -7.54 -12.95
CA MET A 79 -3.16 -8.16 -12.12
C MET A 79 -4.50 -8.29 -12.85
N PRO A 80 -5.24 -9.40 -12.69
CA PRO A 80 -6.60 -9.49 -13.23
C PRO A 80 -7.51 -8.40 -12.66
N GLU A 81 -8.34 -7.79 -13.51
CA GLU A 81 -9.23 -6.67 -13.16
C GLU A 81 -10.12 -6.98 -11.95
N GLU A 82 -10.62 -8.21 -11.83
CA GLU A 82 -11.44 -8.69 -10.70
C GLU A 82 -10.68 -8.65 -9.36
N ILE A 83 -9.38 -8.96 -9.37
CA ILE A 83 -8.53 -8.90 -8.17
C ILE A 83 -8.16 -7.45 -7.88
N LEU A 84 -7.80 -6.68 -8.91
CA LEU A 84 -7.49 -5.25 -8.78
C LEU A 84 -8.68 -4.50 -8.17
N LYS A 85 -9.90 -4.73 -8.68
CA LYS A 85 -11.12 -4.13 -8.15
C LYS A 85 -11.32 -4.44 -6.66
N LYS A 86 -11.14 -5.68 -6.24
CA LYS A 86 -11.31 -6.05 -4.82
C LYS A 86 -10.27 -5.40 -3.90
N LEU A 87 -9.03 -5.23 -4.37
CA LEU A 87 -7.98 -4.56 -3.61
C LEU A 87 -8.15 -3.04 -3.58
N VAL A 88 -8.52 -2.44 -4.72
CA VAL A 88 -8.63 -0.99 -4.90
C VAL A 88 -9.90 -0.43 -4.27
N TYR A 89 -11.03 -1.11 -4.45
CA TYR A 89 -12.33 -0.64 -3.95
C TYR A 89 -12.68 -1.15 -2.55
N MET A 90 -11.79 -1.93 -1.92
CA MET A 90 -11.93 -2.40 -0.54
C MET A 90 -13.36 -2.86 -0.20
N ASP A 91 -13.83 -3.89 -0.92
CA ASP A 91 -15.06 -4.64 -0.57
C ASP A 91 -15.12 -4.90 0.95
N ASP A 92 -16.30 -4.84 1.57
CA ASP A 92 -16.51 -4.95 3.02
C ASP A 92 -15.76 -6.15 3.64
N ASP A 93 -15.72 -7.29 2.93
CA ASP A 93 -15.00 -8.50 3.34
C ASP A 93 -13.47 -8.29 3.42
N VAL A 94 -12.91 -7.40 2.60
CA VAL A 94 -11.48 -7.07 2.50
C VAL A 94 -11.10 -5.91 3.42
N ALA A 95 -12.02 -4.94 3.61
CA ALA A 95 -11.77 -3.75 4.41
C ALA A 95 -11.43 -4.10 5.88
N ALA A 96 -12.19 -5.02 6.50
CA ALA A 96 -11.93 -5.45 7.87
C ALA A 96 -10.57 -6.14 8.02
N LEU A 97 -10.22 -7.03 7.09
CA LEU A 97 -8.93 -7.71 7.04
C LEU A 97 -7.76 -6.70 6.92
N ILE A 98 -7.88 -5.74 6.00
CA ILE A 98 -6.87 -4.70 5.79
C ILE A 98 -6.73 -3.82 7.04
N GLN A 99 -7.83 -3.52 7.73
CA GLN A 99 -7.80 -2.72 8.94
C GLN A 99 -7.09 -3.45 10.09
N GLU A 100 -7.38 -4.73 10.29
CA GLU A 100 -6.69 -5.56 11.28
C GLU A 100 -5.18 -5.64 11.01
N ILE A 101 -4.81 -5.93 9.76
CA ILE A 101 -3.43 -5.96 9.30
C ILE A 101 -2.74 -4.62 9.52
N TYR A 102 -3.43 -3.51 9.22
CA TYR A 102 -2.87 -2.19 9.39
C TYR A 102 -2.47 -1.93 10.84
N GLN A 103 -3.37 -2.26 11.78
CA GLN A 103 -3.14 -2.08 13.21
C GLN A 103 -2.03 -3.01 13.76
N LYS A 104 -2.05 -4.28 13.37
CA LYS A 104 -1.14 -5.29 13.94
C LYS A 104 0.26 -5.29 13.33
N GLU A 105 0.37 -4.93 12.05
CA GLU A 105 1.59 -5.15 11.27
C GLU A 105 2.13 -3.83 10.70
N ILE A 106 1.30 -3.10 9.96
CA ILE A 106 1.76 -1.94 9.19
C ILE A 106 2.12 -0.76 10.10
N GLN A 107 1.30 -0.48 11.11
CA GLN A 107 1.53 0.61 12.06
C GLN A 107 2.83 0.44 12.86
N PRO A 108 3.11 -0.71 13.51
CA PRO A 108 4.38 -0.94 14.19
C PRO A 108 5.60 -0.82 13.25
N MET A 109 5.49 -1.30 12.01
CA MET A 109 6.57 -1.15 11.02
C MET A 109 6.84 0.32 10.70
N TRP A 110 5.81 1.14 10.50
CA TRP A 110 6.00 2.58 10.25
C TRP A 110 6.60 3.31 11.45
N GLN A 111 6.15 3.00 12.66
CA GLN A 111 6.71 3.59 13.87
C GLN A 111 8.21 3.29 13.99
N LYS A 112 8.59 2.02 13.77
CA LYS A 112 10.00 1.63 13.74
C LYS A 112 10.76 2.36 12.63
N LEU A 113 10.21 2.43 11.42
CA LEU A 113 10.88 3.08 10.28
C LEU A 113 11.18 4.56 10.57
N ILE A 114 10.23 5.27 11.16
CA ILE A 114 10.42 6.67 11.55
C ILE A 114 11.47 6.81 12.66
N ALA A 115 11.46 5.92 13.66
CA ALA A 115 12.47 5.93 14.73
C ALA A 115 13.88 5.68 14.17
N ASP A 116 14.04 4.68 13.30
CA ASP A 116 15.30 4.40 12.61
C ASP A 116 15.75 5.61 11.79
N GLY A 117 14.84 6.20 11.00
CA GLY A 117 15.12 7.38 10.18
C GLY A 117 15.56 8.59 11.00
N LYS A 118 15.04 8.77 12.22
CA LYS A 118 15.51 9.80 13.16
C LYS A 118 16.91 9.49 13.68
N ALA A 119 17.16 8.25 14.08
CA ALA A 119 18.47 7.82 14.58
C ALA A 119 19.56 7.93 13.51
N GLU A 120 19.21 7.67 12.25
CA GLU A 120 20.09 7.82 11.09
C GLU A 120 20.24 9.29 10.62
N GLY A 121 19.45 10.22 11.16
CA GLY A 121 19.50 11.65 10.80
C GLY A 121 18.75 12.04 9.53
N TYR A 122 17.94 11.15 8.96
CA TYR A 122 17.12 11.41 7.77
C TYR A 122 15.74 12.02 8.08
N VAL A 123 15.23 11.81 9.29
CA VAL A 123 13.95 12.38 9.75
C VAL A 123 14.23 13.47 10.78
N ASP A 124 13.61 14.64 10.59
CA ASP A 124 13.75 15.77 11.51
C ASP A 124 13.37 15.36 12.96
N PRO A 125 14.30 15.44 13.92
CA PRO A 125 14.06 15.03 15.31
C PRO A 125 12.99 15.87 16.01
N SER A 126 12.68 17.06 15.50
CA SER A 126 11.62 17.94 16.03
C SER A 126 10.20 17.44 15.73
N ILE A 127 10.04 16.57 14.73
CA ILE A 127 8.75 15.96 14.38
C ILE A 127 8.44 14.88 15.40
N SER A 128 7.33 14.98 16.12
CA SER A 128 6.92 13.93 17.05
C SER A 128 6.54 12.64 16.31
N GLU A 129 6.71 11.48 16.95
CA GLU A 129 6.29 10.20 16.35
C GLU A 129 4.79 10.18 16.02
N GLU A 130 3.97 10.76 16.89
CA GLU A 130 2.53 10.92 16.67
C GLU A 130 2.23 11.77 15.43
N THR A 131 2.94 12.90 15.26
CA THR A 131 2.80 13.75 14.07
C THR A 131 3.16 12.99 12.79
N ALA A 132 4.29 12.26 12.79
CA ALA A 132 4.69 11.45 11.64
C ALA A 132 3.67 10.35 11.33
N PHE A 133 3.15 9.67 12.36
CA PHE A 133 2.16 8.61 12.20
C PHE A 133 0.82 9.16 11.65
N ILE A 134 0.30 10.24 12.22
CA ILE A 134 -0.94 10.88 11.74
C ILE A 134 -0.77 11.34 10.29
N TYR A 135 0.38 11.93 9.96
CA TYR A 135 0.69 12.33 8.59
C TYR A 135 0.63 11.15 7.62
N LEU A 136 1.30 10.04 7.93
CA LEU A 136 1.28 8.83 7.11
C LEU A 136 -0.13 8.25 6.98
N LYS A 137 -0.92 8.28 8.06
CA LYS A 137 -2.32 7.84 8.04
C LYS A 137 -3.16 8.71 7.11
N ILE A 138 -3.05 10.04 7.19
CA ILE A 138 -3.77 10.97 6.29
C ILE A 138 -3.40 10.70 4.84
N MET A 139 -2.11 10.51 4.53
CA MET A 139 -1.67 10.18 3.19
C MET A 139 -2.28 8.86 2.71
N ARG A 140 -2.20 7.80 3.53
CA ARG A 140 -2.78 6.48 3.21
C ARG A 140 -4.28 6.56 2.97
N ASP A 141 -5.03 7.20 3.86
CA ASP A 141 -6.48 7.34 3.75
C ASP A 141 -6.84 8.19 2.51
N GLY A 142 -6.07 9.24 2.21
CA GLY A 142 -6.21 10.04 0.99
C GLY A 142 -5.95 9.24 -0.30
N PHE A 143 -4.92 8.40 -0.34
CA PHE A 143 -4.69 7.49 -1.47
C PHE A 143 -5.86 6.49 -1.63
N ASN A 144 -6.34 5.90 -0.53
CA ASN A 144 -7.45 4.94 -0.56
C ASN A 144 -8.77 5.59 -1.01
N ALA A 145 -9.05 6.81 -0.57
CA ALA A 145 -10.24 7.57 -0.98
C ALA A 145 -10.23 7.91 -2.49
N ASN A 146 -9.07 7.85 -3.14
CA ASN A 146 -8.88 8.14 -4.56
C ASN A 146 -8.51 6.86 -5.32
N ALA A 147 -9.35 5.83 -5.23
CA ALA A 147 -9.20 4.53 -5.89
C ALA A 147 -8.76 4.61 -7.39
N ALA A 148 -9.22 5.62 -8.12
CA ALA A 148 -8.83 5.87 -9.51
C ALA A 148 -7.33 6.16 -9.72
N LEU A 149 -6.57 6.43 -8.65
CA LEU A 149 -5.10 6.55 -8.69
C LEU A 149 -4.43 5.22 -9.01
N PHE A 150 -5.08 4.09 -8.71
CA PHE A 150 -4.52 2.75 -8.90
C PHE A 150 -4.91 2.11 -10.25
N GLU A 151 -5.63 2.84 -11.11
CA GLU A 151 -5.91 2.39 -12.46
C GLU A 151 -4.62 2.31 -13.29
N PRO A 152 -4.44 1.27 -14.11
CA PRO A 152 -3.20 1.06 -14.86
C PRO A 152 -3.12 2.04 -16.04
N SER A 153 -2.59 3.23 -15.81
CA SER A 153 -2.26 4.19 -16.87
C SER A 153 -1.01 5.00 -16.54
N LYS A 154 -0.29 5.43 -17.58
CA LYS A 154 0.92 6.23 -17.45
C LYS A 154 0.67 7.53 -16.67
N ASP A 155 -0.48 8.17 -16.90
CA ASP A 155 -0.84 9.42 -16.24
C ASP A 155 -1.11 9.22 -14.75
N LYS A 156 -1.76 8.12 -14.36
CA LYS A 156 -1.98 7.77 -12.95
C LYS A 156 -0.67 7.43 -12.24
N ILE A 157 0.23 6.68 -12.90
CA ILE A 157 1.57 6.40 -12.38
C ILE A 157 2.35 7.70 -12.15
N ASN A 158 2.35 8.62 -13.11
CA ASN A 158 2.99 9.92 -12.97
C ASN A 158 2.40 10.75 -11.82
N LEU A 159 1.08 10.74 -11.66
CA LEU A 159 0.40 11.40 -10.56
C LEU A 159 0.78 10.80 -9.20
N MET A 160 0.83 9.46 -9.08
CA MET A 160 1.29 8.78 -7.87
C MET A 160 2.75 9.10 -7.53
N MET A 161 3.64 9.18 -8.54
CA MET A 161 5.02 9.60 -8.34
C MET A 161 5.12 11.06 -7.87
N GLY A 162 4.31 11.95 -8.44
CA GLY A 162 4.23 13.35 -8.00
C GLY A 162 3.76 13.48 -6.55
N LEU A 163 2.69 12.76 -6.17
CA LEU A 163 2.18 12.72 -4.80
C LEU A 163 3.22 12.15 -3.83
N SER A 164 3.93 11.09 -4.22
CA SER A 164 5.02 10.51 -3.41
C SER A 164 6.17 11.49 -3.23
N ARG A 165 6.50 12.27 -4.26
CA ARG A 165 7.52 13.32 -4.17
C ARG A 165 7.10 14.42 -3.19
N ILE A 166 5.86 14.89 -3.28
CA ILE A 166 5.31 15.88 -2.34
C ILE A 166 5.32 15.31 -0.92
N MET A 167 5.01 14.03 -0.76
CA MET A 167 5.01 13.37 0.55
C MET A 167 6.39 13.36 1.21
N MET A 168 7.46 13.20 0.43
CA MET A 168 8.83 13.11 0.94
C MET A 168 9.52 14.48 1.08
N TYR A 169 9.24 15.41 0.17
CA TYR A 169 9.99 16.68 0.06
C TYR A 169 9.13 17.92 0.32
N GLY A 170 7.82 17.77 0.52
CA GLY A 170 6.89 18.88 0.60
C GLY A 170 6.62 19.55 -0.77
N PHE A 171 5.83 20.63 -0.74
CA PHE A 171 5.48 21.41 -1.92
C PHE A 171 6.53 22.46 -2.30
N PHE A 172 7.23 23.04 -1.32
CA PHE A 172 8.19 24.11 -1.53
C PHE A 172 9.59 23.55 -1.75
N LYS A 173 10.41 24.24 -2.56
CA LYS A 173 11.80 23.82 -2.85
C LYS A 173 12.77 24.10 -1.70
N ASN A 174 12.37 24.88 -0.69
CA ASN A 174 13.12 25.31 0.49
C ASN A 174 12.11 25.68 1.60
N ASP A 175 12.59 26.18 2.74
CA ASP A 175 11.80 26.80 3.83
C ASP A 175 11.13 28.13 3.44
N ALA A 176 10.68 28.24 2.19
CA ALA A 176 10.01 29.41 1.63
C ALA A 176 8.65 29.69 2.28
N CYS A 177 8.11 28.74 3.06
CA CYS A 177 6.91 28.91 3.85
C CYS A 177 7.24 28.65 5.33
N PRO A 178 7.42 29.71 6.15
CA PRO A 178 7.80 29.55 7.55
C PRO A 178 6.57 29.16 8.38
N ILE A 179 6.29 27.87 8.46
CA ILE A 179 5.37 27.33 9.47
C ILE A 179 6.13 27.28 10.80
N PRO A 180 5.60 27.85 11.90
CA PRO A 180 6.30 27.86 13.18
C PRO A 180 6.61 26.44 13.67
N THR A 181 7.88 26.16 13.95
CA THR A 181 8.30 24.95 14.68
C THR A 181 8.03 25.14 16.18
N ARG A 182 7.88 24.05 16.95
CA ARG A 182 7.64 24.15 18.41
C ARG A 182 8.71 24.99 19.14
N GLN A 183 9.93 25.04 18.63
CA GLN A 183 11.01 25.90 19.17
C GLN A 183 10.72 27.40 18.98
N ASN A 184 10.09 27.80 17.87
CA ASN A 184 9.74 29.20 17.60
C ASN A 184 8.53 29.71 18.40
N ILE A 185 7.74 28.80 18.97
CA ILE A 185 6.56 29.17 19.79
C ILE A 185 7.00 29.59 21.20
N GLN A 186 7.99 28.91 21.78
CA GLN A 186 8.49 29.24 23.14
C GLN A 186 9.31 30.54 23.17
N ALA A 187 9.99 30.90 22.08
CA ALA A 187 10.77 32.13 21.98
C ALA A 187 9.92 33.42 21.86
N LYS A 188 8.60 33.33 21.65
CA LYS A 188 7.70 34.48 21.50
C LYS A 188 6.80 34.76 22.72
N THR A 189 6.95 33.97 23.77
CA THR A 189 6.17 34.08 25.03
C THR A 189 7.03 34.49 26.24
N GLY A 190 8.24 35.00 25.99
CA GLY A 190 9.15 35.53 27.02
C GLY A 190 9.34 37.03 26.90
#